data_AF-A0A4Q4WZE7-F1
#
_entry.id   AF-A0A4Q4WZE7-F1
#
_cell.length_a   1.000
_cell.length_b   1.000
_cell.length_c   1.000
_cell.angle_alpha   90.00
_cell.angle_beta   90.00
_cell.angle_gamma   90.00
#
_symmetry.space_group_name_H-M   'P 1'
#
loop_
_entity.id
_entity.type
_entity.pdbx_description
1 polymer ?
#
loop_
_entity_poly.entity_id
_entity_poly.type
_entity_poly.pdbx_seq_one_letter_code
_entity_poly.pdbx_strand_id
1 'polypeptide(L)'
;MAVNATPQDHPDRAGRLNNLGNQLGRRFERTGSMDDLNRAIDVADMAIDATPQDHPDRAAYLNNLGNQLGRRFERAGSMDDFNRTLTSYKEGWRCYTAPPSIRIRLARDAAGILALQANWEESSSLLQEAVKLLPTVSLRSLKHTDKQHMLADFAGLASMAAATALNSGKEAYHALQLLELGRGVIAGLLIEMRSDISDLQQQHPGLADEFTSFRDELDAPTDRTSPISTDDTLSWESQAKRRRKADRNFNELITRIRAQPGFHNFLLPPTAKELMAAANPDPIIAVNLSSYRCDAFLIRRDRIKVLELPGLTLGEVQERVRNLQLSRLTASFSPLLEWLWDVIARPSLDALGFRDTVSDDNWPRIWWVPTGLLSQLPLHAAGRYALGSAETVLDRVMSSYALSVKALIYGRRLHIRKPASPPSDHALLVAMHETGGLSANGILPFAAAEVEMLNNFCPKLQLKPITPIPRKEDVLRHLRICRIFHFAGHGQSDPMEPSQSCLLLED
;
A
#
# COMPACT_ATOMS: atom_id res chain seq x y z
N MET A 1 16.04 36.51 -19.00
CA MET A 1 15.69 35.17 -18.49
C MET A 1 16.27 34.13 -19.42
N ALA A 2 16.73 32.98 -18.91
CA ALA A 2 17.35 31.93 -19.72
C ALA A 2 16.50 31.50 -20.93
N VAL A 3 15.17 31.45 -20.77
CA VAL A 3 14.20 31.17 -21.85
C VAL A 3 14.35 32.13 -23.04
N ASN A 4 14.48 33.44 -22.79
CA ASN A 4 14.62 34.45 -23.85
C ASN A 4 15.96 34.36 -24.60
N ALA A 5 16.97 33.75 -23.98
CA ALA A 5 18.28 33.50 -24.59
C ALA A 5 18.35 32.14 -25.30
N THR A 6 17.25 31.37 -25.34
CA THR A 6 17.22 30.03 -25.95
C THR A 6 16.39 30.08 -27.24
N PRO A 7 16.96 29.73 -28.41
CA PRO A 7 16.24 29.71 -29.68
C PRO A 7 14.99 28.82 -29.62
N GLN A 8 13.98 29.14 -30.44
CA GLN A 8 12.69 28.46 -30.41
C GLN A 8 12.78 26.94 -30.61
N ASP A 9 13.66 26.51 -31.50
CA ASP A 9 13.84 25.11 -31.88
C ASP A 9 14.92 24.39 -31.04
N HIS A 10 15.40 25.03 -29.98
CA HIS A 10 16.44 24.45 -29.14
C HIS A 10 15.87 23.35 -28.24
N PRO A 11 16.47 22.14 -28.18
CA PRO A 11 15.98 21.01 -27.39
C PRO A 11 15.70 21.34 -25.90
N ASP A 12 16.59 22.09 -25.26
CA ASP A 12 16.42 22.50 -23.85
C ASP A 12 15.30 23.52 -23.58
N ARG A 13 14.73 24.16 -24.61
CA ARG A 13 13.79 25.26 -24.40
C ARG A 13 12.56 24.80 -23.64
N ALA A 14 12.03 23.62 -23.96
CA ALA A 14 10.90 23.02 -23.26
C ALA A 14 11.19 22.80 -21.76
N GLY A 15 12.37 22.25 -21.44
CA GLY A 15 12.79 22.06 -20.04
C GLY A 15 12.94 23.38 -19.28
N ARG A 16 13.50 24.42 -19.93
CA ARG A 16 13.63 25.77 -19.35
C ARG A 16 12.28 26.45 -19.13
N LEU A 17 11.35 26.30 -20.08
CA LEU A 17 9.97 26.79 -19.96
C LEU A 17 9.26 26.09 -18.79
N ASN A 18 9.30 24.77 -18.73
CA ASN A 18 8.72 24.01 -17.62
C ASN A 18 9.28 24.45 -16.25
N ASN A 19 10.59 24.68 -16.16
CA ASN A 19 11.21 25.18 -14.93
C ASN A 19 10.71 26.58 -14.56
N LEU A 20 10.57 27.48 -15.54
CA LEU A 20 10.00 28.81 -15.31
C LEU A 20 8.54 28.72 -14.83
N GLY A 21 7.71 27.90 -15.46
CA GLY A 21 6.32 27.66 -15.04
C GLY A 21 6.24 27.17 -13.59
N ASN A 22 7.11 26.22 -13.19
CA ASN A 22 7.17 25.74 -11.81
C ASN A 22 7.59 26.83 -10.82
N GLN A 23 8.56 27.69 -11.16
CA GLN A 23 8.95 28.79 -10.28
C GLN A 23 7.84 29.84 -10.13
N LEU A 24 7.10 30.12 -11.20
CA LEU A 24 5.93 31.00 -11.16
C LEU A 24 4.81 30.41 -10.29
N GLY A 25 4.51 29.11 -10.43
CA GLY A 25 3.54 28.42 -9.57
C GLY A 25 3.92 28.43 -8.09
N ARG A 26 5.20 28.21 -7.76
CA ARG A 26 5.72 28.36 -6.38
C ARG A 26 5.63 29.81 -5.88
N ARG A 27 5.81 30.79 -6.76
CA ARG A 27 5.63 32.19 -6.41
C ARG A 27 4.17 32.48 -6.07
N PHE A 28 3.24 32.00 -6.90
CA PHE A 28 1.80 32.06 -6.62
C PHE A 28 1.44 31.46 -5.26
N GLU A 29 1.97 30.28 -4.89
CA GLU A 29 1.70 29.67 -3.58
C GLU A 29 2.09 30.60 -2.41
N ARG A 30 3.14 31.41 -2.59
CA ARG A 30 3.62 32.34 -1.57
C ARG A 30 2.91 33.69 -1.59
N THR A 31 2.50 34.18 -2.76
CA THR A 31 1.99 35.54 -2.94
C THR A 31 0.47 35.61 -3.10
N GLY A 32 -0.17 34.50 -3.48
CA GLY A 32 -1.56 34.46 -3.92
C GLY A 32 -1.85 35.17 -5.24
N SER A 33 -0.82 35.62 -5.97
CA SER A 33 -0.98 36.42 -7.19
C SER A 33 -1.52 35.59 -8.37
N MET A 34 -2.76 35.83 -8.77
CA MET A 34 -3.37 35.14 -9.92
C MET A 34 -2.62 35.38 -11.23
N ASP A 35 -1.94 36.51 -11.39
CA ASP A 35 -1.08 36.79 -12.55
C ASP A 35 0.10 35.82 -12.63
N ASP A 36 0.66 35.41 -11.48
CA ASP A 36 1.74 34.44 -11.43
C ASP A 36 1.26 33.06 -11.86
N LEU A 37 0.05 32.68 -11.44
CA LEU A 37 -0.56 31.40 -11.79
C LEU A 37 -0.94 31.36 -13.28
N ASN A 38 -1.54 32.43 -13.80
CA ASN A 38 -1.87 32.53 -15.22
C ASN A 38 -0.61 32.44 -16.09
N ARG A 39 0.44 33.17 -15.75
CA ARG A 39 1.72 33.08 -16.45
C ARG A 39 2.38 31.71 -16.31
N ALA A 40 2.21 31.03 -15.17
CA ALA A 40 2.71 29.67 -14.99
C ALA A 40 2.04 28.70 -15.97
N ILE A 41 0.72 28.84 -16.18
CA ILE A 41 -0.07 28.04 -17.13
C ILE A 41 0.37 28.34 -18.56
N ASP A 42 0.45 29.62 -18.95
CA ASP A 42 0.86 30.01 -20.31
C ASP A 42 2.25 29.45 -20.66
N VAL A 43 3.20 29.55 -19.72
CA VAL A 43 4.55 29.03 -19.91
C VAL A 43 4.58 27.49 -19.94
N ALA A 44 3.71 26.82 -19.19
CA ALA A 44 3.58 25.36 -19.23
C ALA A 44 2.98 24.87 -20.54
N ASP A 45 1.97 25.56 -21.09
CA ASP A 45 1.41 25.29 -22.42
C ASP A 45 2.50 25.42 -23.50
N MET A 46 3.30 26.50 -23.46
CA MET A 46 4.44 26.67 -24.36
C MET A 46 5.48 25.55 -24.25
N ALA A 47 5.71 25.01 -23.04
CA ALA A 47 6.62 23.89 -22.84
C ALA A 47 6.10 22.61 -23.51
N ILE A 48 4.80 22.34 -23.39
CA ILE A 48 4.15 21.18 -23.99
C ILE A 48 4.14 21.29 -25.52
N ASP A 49 3.84 22.47 -26.07
CA ASP A 49 3.85 22.69 -27.52
C ASP A 49 5.25 22.51 -28.12
N ALA A 50 6.29 22.87 -27.37
CA ALA A 50 7.69 22.68 -27.76
C ALA A 50 8.20 21.24 -27.59
N THR A 51 7.40 20.33 -27.00
CA THR A 51 7.84 18.97 -26.66
C THR A 51 7.20 17.93 -27.58
N PRO A 52 7.97 17.10 -28.33
CA PRO A 52 7.40 16.03 -29.15
C PRO A 52 6.53 15.05 -28.36
N GLN A 53 5.51 14.47 -29.00
CA GLN A 53 4.54 13.57 -28.35
C GLN A 53 5.21 12.35 -27.67
N ASP A 54 6.28 11.84 -28.28
CA ASP A 54 7.03 10.68 -27.81
C ASP A 54 8.14 11.02 -26.80
N HIS A 55 8.31 12.30 -26.46
CA HIS A 55 9.38 12.73 -25.58
C HIS A 55 9.16 12.21 -24.13
N PRO A 56 10.15 11.57 -23.48
CA PRO A 56 10.00 11.00 -22.14
C PRO A 56 9.55 12.00 -21.06
N ASP A 57 10.00 13.26 -21.15
CA ASP A 57 9.62 14.31 -20.18
C ASP A 57 8.23 14.91 -20.41
N ARG A 58 7.55 14.62 -21.54
CA ARG A 58 6.26 15.24 -21.87
C ARG A 58 5.20 14.98 -20.79
N ALA A 59 5.16 13.76 -20.24
CA ALA A 59 4.27 13.42 -19.15
C ALA A 59 4.51 14.25 -17.88
N ALA A 60 5.77 14.57 -17.58
CA ALA A 60 6.12 15.41 -16.42
C ALA A 60 5.67 16.86 -16.63
N TYR A 61 5.73 17.37 -17.86
CA TYR A 61 5.26 18.72 -18.18
C TYR A 61 3.72 18.80 -18.12
N LEU A 62 3.04 17.78 -18.64
CA LEU A 62 1.59 17.62 -18.52
C LEU A 62 1.12 17.50 -17.07
N ASN A 63 1.88 16.79 -16.22
CA ASN A 63 1.64 16.75 -14.78
C ASN A 63 1.71 18.14 -14.15
N ASN A 64 2.75 18.92 -14.49
CA ASN A 64 2.92 20.26 -13.94
C ASN A 64 1.81 21.20 -14.42
N LEU A 65 1.44 21.16 -15.70
CA LEU A 65 0.31 21.92 -16.24
C LEU A 65 -0.99 21.58 -15.50
N GLY A 66 -1.31 20.28 -15.38
CA GLY A 66 -2.51 19.83 -14.67
C GLY A 66 -2.55 20.34 -13.23
N ASN A 67 -1.42 20.33 -12.52
CA ASN A 67 -1.34 20.87 -11.16
C ASN A 67 -1.60 22.38 -11.11
N GLN A 68 -1.09 23.17 -12.07
CA GLN A 68 -1.39 24.61 -12.11
C GLN A 68 -2.85 24.89 -12.47
N LEU A 69 -3.43 24.14 -13.42
CA LEU A 69 -4.83 24.25 -13.80
C LEU A 69 -5.75 23.89 -12.63
N GLY A 70 -5.46 22.80 -11.91
CA GLY A 70 -6.20 22.39 -10.72
C GLY A 70 -6.21 23.45 -9.63
N ARG A 71 -5.05 24.08 -9.35
CA ARG A 71 -4.96 25.22 -8.42
C ARG A 71 -5.77 26.42 -8.89
N ARG A 72 -5.80 26.69 -10.20
CA ARG A 72 -6.62 27.79 -10.74
C ARG A 72 -8.09 27.49 -10.61
N PHE A 73 -8.51 26.25 -10.86
CA PHE A 73 -9.87 25.79 -10.59
C PHE A 73 -10.26 25.97 -9.13
N GLU A 74 -9.42 25.56 -8.17
CA GLU A 74 -9.70 25.74 -6.73
C GLU A 74 -9.92 27.21 -6.34
N ARG A 75 -9.27 28.16 -7.03
CA ARG A 75 -9.40 29.60 -6.75
C ARG A 75 -10.53 30.28 -7.50
N ALA A 76 -10.74 29.92 -8.76
CA ALA A 76 -11.62 30.64 -9.69
C ALA A 76 -12.90 29.86 -10.04
N GLY A 77 -12.99 28.57 -9.73
CA GLY A 77 -14.14 27.71 -10.03
C GLY A 77 -14.34 27.42 -11.52
N SER A 78 -13.33 27.64 -12.38
CA SER A 78 -13.44 27.46 -13.82
C SER A 78 -13.55 25.99 -14.22
N MET A 79 -14.72 25.56 -14.69
CA MET A 79 -14.91 24.18 -15.16
C MET A 79 -14.07 23.85 -16.40
N ASP A 80 -13.69 24.86 -17.20
CA ASP A 80 -12.74 24.68 -18.31
C ASP A 80 -11.37 24.21 -17.78
N ASP A 81 -10.87 24.83 -16.71
CA ASP A 81 -9.60 24.42 -16.07
C ASP A 81 -9.68 23.01 -15.49
N PHE A 82 -10.82 22.65 -14.91
CA PHE A 82 -11.04 21.31 -14.38
C PHE A 82 -11.01 20.24 -15.49
N ASN A 83 -11.67 20.51 -16.63
CA ASN A 83 -11.65 19.62 -17.80
C ASN A 83 -10.28 19.57 -18.49
N ARG A 84 -9.58 20.71 -18.56
CA ARG A 84 -8.20 20.75 -19.08
C ARG A 84 -7.24 19.98 -18.18
N THR A 85 -7.40 20.06 -16.86
CA THR A 85 -6.62 19.26 -15.90
C THR A 85 -6.77 17.77 -16.18
N LEU A 86 -8.01 17.28 -16.31
CA LEU A 86 -8.28 15.88 -16.65
C LEU A 86 -7.65 15.48 -17.98
N THR A 87 -7.78 16.33 -19.00
CA THR A 87 -7.18 16.08 -20.32
C THR A 87 -5.66 15.97 -20.22
N SER A 88 -4.99 16.91 -19.55
CA SER A 88 -3.53 16.89 -19.37
C SER A 88 -3.06 15.62 -18.67
N TYR A 89 -3.75 15.19 -17.60
CA TYR A 89 -3.38 13.96 -16.90
C TYR A 89 -3.60 12.70 -17.76
N LYS A 90 -4.71 12.62 -18.51
CA LYS A 90 -4.97 11.50 -19.43
C LYS A 90 -3.97 11.45 -20.57
N GLU A 91 -3.55 12.59 -21.10
CA GLU A 91 -2.49 12.66 -22.11
C GLU A 91 -1.16 12.17 -21.56
N GLY A 92 -0.76 12.64 -20.37
CA GLY A 92 0.51 12.23 -19.80
C GLY A 92 0.53 10.75 -19.39
N TRP A 93 -0.61 10.18 -18.96
CA TRP A 93 -0.76 8.73 -18.76
C TRP A 93 -0.49 7.92 -20.04
N ARG A 94 -0.92 8.45 -21.20
CA ARG A 94 -0.76 7.84 -22.53
C ARG A 94 0.65 8.02 -23.13
N CYS A 95 1.54 8.79 -22.50
CA CYS A 95 2.95 8.87 -22.90
C CYS A 95 3.70 7.60 -22.48
N TYR A 96 3.67 6.55 -23.31
CA TYR A 96 4.32 5.26 -23.01
C TYR A 96 5.85 5.32 -22.88
N THR A 97 6.48 6.41 -23.33
CA THR A 97 7.92 6.65 -23.18
C THR A 97 8.29 7.29 -21.83
N ALA A 98 7.30 7.71 -21.04
CA ALA A 98 7.53 8.25 -19.70
C ALA A 98 7.74 7.13 -18.66
N PRO A 99 8.47 7.41 -17.56
CA PRO A 99 8.62 6.48 -16.44
C PRO A 99 7.26 5.95 -15.92
N PRO A 100 7.15 4.64 -15.64
CA PRO A 100 5.95 4.04 -15.04
C PRO A 100 5.43 4.77 -13.81
N SER A 101 6.33 5.22 -12.93
CA SER A 101 5.99 5.99 -11.73
C SER A 101 5.19 7.27 -12.02
N ILE A 102 5.65 8.08 -12.99
CA ILE A 102 4.97 9.31 -13.41
C ILE A 102 3.60 8.98 -14.03
N ARG A 103 3.55 7.94 -14.86
CA ARG A 103 2.31 7.50 -15.49
C ARG A 103 1.28 7.06 -14.43
N ILE A 104 1.67 6.26 -13.45
CA ILE A 104 0.77 5.81 -12.37
C ILE A 104 0.21 7.00 -11.59
N ARG A 105 1.04 8.00 -11.27
CA ARG A 105 0.60 9.23 -10.60
C ARG A 105 -0.47 9.96 -11.43
N LEU A 106 -0.21 10.17 -12.72
CA LEU A 106 -1.14 10.83 -13.63
C LEU A 106 -2.47 10.07 -13.78
N ALA A 107 -2.43 8.73 -13.85
CA ALA A 107 -3.63 7.92 -13.88
C ALA A 107 -4.44 8.03 -12.58
N ARG A 108 -3.76 8.06 -11.43
CA ARG A 108 -4.38 8.27 -10.11
C ARG A 108 -5.09 9.62 -10.06
N ASP A 109 -4.43 10.69 -10.49
CA ASP A 109 -4.97 12.05 -10.41
C ASP A 109 -6.14 12.23 -11.40
N ALA A 110 -6.01 11.72 -12.62
CA ALA A 110 -7.12 11.66 -13.59
C ALA A 110 -8.32 10.87 -13.05
N ALA A 111 -8.08 9.71 -12.43
CA ALA A 111 -9.13 8.91 -11.82
C ALA A 111 -9.81 9.64 -10.64
N GLY A 112 -9.07 10.42 -9.86
CA GLY A 112 -9.63 11.31 -8.82
C GLY A 112 -10.65 12.29 -9.38
N ILE A 113 -10.32 12.95 -10.49
CA ILE A 113 -11.23 13.87 -11.17
C ILE A 113 -12.46 13.14 -11.72
N LEU A 114 -12.27 11.98 -12.36
CA LEU A 114 -13.37 11.18 -12.89
C LEU A 114 -14.32 10.69 -11.79
N ALA A 115 -13.78 10.30 -10.64
CA ALA A 115 -14.56 9.92 -9.47
C ALA A 115 -15.40 11.10 -8.93
N LEU A 116 -14.85 12.33 -8.91
CA LEU A 116 -15.61 13.54 -8.56
C LEU A 116 -16.77 13.82 -9.53
N GLN A 117 -16.60 13.43 -10.80
CA GLN A 117 -17.64 13.52 -11.84
C GLN A 117 -18.59 12.30 -11.83
N ALA A 118 -18.46 11.38 -10.87
CA ALA A 118 -19.17 10.10 -10.81
C ALA A 118 -18.99 9.20 -12.07
N ASN A 119 -17.94 9.43 -12.86
CA ASN A 119 -17.57 8.59 -13.99
C ASN A 119 -16.72 7.39 -13.51
N TRP A 120 -17.41 6.48 -12.80
CA TRP A 120 -16.77 5.35 -12.13
C TRP A 120 -16.14 4.35 -13.09
N GLU A 121 -16.73 4.14 -14.26
CA GLU A 121 -16.23 3.15 -15.23
C GLU A 121 -14.87 3.58 -15.82
N GLU A 122 -14.75 4.83 -16.25
CA GLU A 122 -13.47 5.33 -16.76
C GLU A 122 -12.43 5.45 -15.63
N SER A 123 -12.84 5.91 -14.44
CA SER A 123 -11.98 5.96 -13.26
C SER A 123 -11.45 4.57 -12.89
N SER A 124 -12.32 3.55 -12.90
CA SER A 124 -11.94 2.17 -12.60
C SER A 124 -11.00 1.60 -13.65
N SER A 125 -11.21 1.92 -14.93
CA SER A 125 -10.33 1.48 -16.01
C SER A 125 -8.91 2.02 -15.83
N LEU A 126 -8.78 3.34 -15.59
CA LEU A 126 -7.48 3.97 -15.36
C LEU A 126 -6.74 3.39 -14.15
N LEU A 127 -7.42 3.27 -13.02
CA LEU A 127 -6.81 2.74 -11.80
C LEU A 127 -6.43 1.26 -11.92
N GLN A 128 -7.23 0.46 -12.63
CA GLN A 128 -6.88 -0.94 -12.90
C GLN A 128 -5.57 -1.03 -13.70
N GLU A 129 -5.43 -0.24 -14.77
CA GLU A 129 -4.21 -0.26 -15.58
C GLU A 129 -3.01 0.33 -14.81
N ALA A 130 -3.23 1.32 -13.95
CA ALA A 130 -2.20 1.84 -13.05
C ALA A 130 -1.72 0.77 -12.05
N VAL A 131 -2.63 0.00 -11.45
CA VAL A 131 -2.27 -1.11 -10.54
C VAL A 131 -1.48 -2.20 -11.26
N LYS A 132 -1.83 -2.53 -12.51
CA LYS A 132 -1.08 -3.50 -13.33
C LYS A 132 0.33 -3.02 -13.71
N LEU A 133 0.54 -1.70 -13.73
CA LEU A 133 1.83 -1.10 -14.04
C LEU A 133 2.77 -1.05 -12.82
N LEU A 134 2.26 -1.13 -11.58
CA LEU A 134 3.07 -1.09 -10.35
C LEU A 134 4.28 -2.05 -10.34
N PRO A 135 4.22 -3.29 -10.84
CA PRO A 135 5.38 -4.19 -10.81
C PRO A 135 6.58 -3.70 -11.64
N THR A 136 6.38 -2.77 -12.58
CA THR A 136 7.45 -2.26 -13.45
C THR A 136 8.22 -1.09 -12.82
N VAL A 137 7.66 -0.46 -11.79
CA VAL A 137 8.28 0.64 -11.04
C VAL A 137 9.54 0.15 -10.34
N SER A 138 10.63 0.92 -10.34
CA SER A 138 11.84 0.59 -9.56
C SER A 138 12.01 1.52 -8.36
N LEU A 139 12.43 0.94 -7.23
CA LEU A 139 12.80 1.69 -6.03
C LEU A 139 14.32 1.70 -5.79
N ARG A 140 15.16 1.09 -6.64
CA ARG A 140 16.58 0.91 -6.33
C ARG A 140 17.42 2.16 -6.58
N SER A 141 17.11 2.92 -7.63
CA SER A 141 17.83 4.13 -8.07
C SER A 141 17.59 5.37 -7.19
N LEU A 142 16.66 5.27 -6.25
CA LEU A 142 16.22 6.37 -5.39
C LEU A 142 17.00 6.38 -4.07
N LYS A 143 17.35 7.58 -3.58
CA LYS A 143 17.83 7.72 -2.19
C LYS A 143 16.73 7.24 -1.24
N HIS A 144 17.09 6.84 -0.01
CA HIS A 144 16.14 6.28 0.95
C HIS A 144 14.89 7.17 1.16
N THR A 145 15.08 8.50 1.22
CA THR A 145 14.00 9.49 1.29
C THR A 145 13.09 9.52 0.05
N ASP A 146 13.64 9.33 -1.14
CA ASP A 146 12.90 9.39 -2.40
C ASP A 146 12.06 8.13 -2.63
N LYS A 147 12.55 6.96 -2.14
CA LYS A 147 11.79 5.70 -2.15
C LYS A 147 10.50 5.83 -1.36
N GLN A 148 10.59 6.41 -0.16
CA GLN A 148 9.44 6.58 0.72
C GLN A 148 8.41 7.56 0.16
N HIS A 149 8.86 8.66 -0.46
CA HIS A 149 7.97 9.60 -1.14
C HIS A 149 7.22 8.92 -2.30
N MET A 150 7.93 8.15 -3.13
CA MET A 150 7.31 7.34 -4.20
C MET A 150 6.33 6.29 -3.66
N LEU A 151 6.66 5.62 -2.55
CA LEU A 151 5.76 4.65 -1.92
C LEU A 151 4.50 5.32 -1.36
N ALA A 152 4.62 6.53 -0.82
CA ALA A 152 3.46 7.33 -0.41
C ALA A 152 2.58 7.72 -1.61
N ASP A 153 3.18 7.97 -2.78
CA ASP A 153 2.43 8.26 -4.01
C ASP A 153 1.61 7.06 -4.52
N PHE A 154 2.04 5.83 -4.24
CA PHE A 154 1.28 4.61 -4.59
C PHE A 154 0.39 4.11 -3.46
N ALA A 155 0.56 4.62 -2.25
CA ALA A 155 -0.28 4.26 -1.11
C ALA A 155 -1.75 4.58 -1.41
N GLY A 156 -2.62 3.60 -1.17
CA GLY A 156 -4.06 3.71 -1.44
C GLY A 156 -4.48 3.46 -2.88
N LEU A 157 -3.56 3.36 -3.86
CA LEU A 157 -3.91 3.12 -5.28
C LEU A 157 -4.78 1.85 -5.46
N ALA A 158 -4.39 0.76 -4.81
CA ALA A 158 -5.13 -0.51 -4.85
C ALA A 158 -6.53 -0.38 -4.22
N SER A 159 -6.64 0.35 -3.11
CA SER A 159 -7.90 0.61 -2.42
C SER A 159 -8.85 1.48 -3.24
N MET A 160 -8.30 2.50 -3.91
CA MET A 160 -9.02 3.34 -4.86
C MET A 160 -9.51 2.50 -6.04
N ALA A 161 -8.66 1.67 -6.64
CA ALA A 161 -9.01 0.81 -7.76
C ALA A 161 -10.16 -0.16 -7.41
N ALA A 162 -10.09 -0.81 -6.25
CA ALA A 162 -11.14 -1.68 -5.75
C ALA A 162 -12.46 -0.91 -5.52
N ALA A 163 -12.40 0.26 -4.89
CA ALA A 163 -13.56 1.11 -4.62
C ALA A 163 -14.24 1.61 -5.91
N THR A 164 -13.46 2.09 -6.89
CA THR A 164 -14.01 2.54 -8.18
C THR A 164 -14.57 1.37 -8.99
N ALA A 165 -13.95 0.18 -8.90
CA ALA A 165 -14.47 -1.01 -9.56
C ALA A 165 -15.86 -1.38 -9.02
N LEU A 166 -16.03 -1.37 -7.69
CA LEU A 166 -17.34 -1.61 -7.06
C LEU A 166 -18.37 -0.53 -7.42
N ASN A 167 -18.00 0.76 -7.40
CA ASN A 167 -18.91 1.83 -7.83
C ASN A 167 -19.30 1.74 -9.30
N SER A 168 -18.45 1.15 -10.16
CA SER A 168 -18.78 0.87 -11.57
C SER A 168 -19.56 -0.45 -11.77
N GLY A 169 -19.97 -1.12 -10.69
CA GLY A 169 -20.76 -2.34 -10.74
C GLY A 169 -19.96 -3.62 -11.04
N LYS A 170 -18.63 -3.61 -10.95
CA LYS A 170 -17.81 -4.83 -11.06
C LYS A 170 -18.02 -5.73 -9.84
N GLU A 171 -17.85 -7.03 -10.05
CA GLU A 171 -18.06 -8.03 -9.01
C GLU A 171 -17.01 -7.94 -7.87
N ALA A 172 -17.39 -8.46 -6.70
CA ALA A 172 -16.54 -8.47 -5.49
C ALA A 172 -15.17 -9.12 -5.73
N TYR A 173 -15.12 -10.21 -6.49
CA TYR A 173 -13.86 -10.88 -6.80
C TYR A 173 -12.93 -9.98 -7.62
N HIS A 174 -13.43 -9.29 -8.65
CA HIS A 174 -12.63 -8.39 -9.48
C HIS A 174 -12.03 -7.25 -8.65
N ALA A 175 -12.83 -6.61 -7.80
CA ALA A 175 -12.34 -5.56 -6.90
C ALA A 175 -11.30 -6.09 -5.90
N LEU A 176 -11.52 -7.28 -5.33
CA LEU A 176 -10.56 -7.93 -4.43
C LEU A 176 -9.25 -8.30 -5.14
N GLN A 177 -9.29 -8.71 -6.41
CA GLN A 177 -8.09 -8.97 -7.20
C GLN A 177 -7.24 -7.71 -7.38
N LEU A 178 -7.86 -6.55 -7.65
CA LEU A 178 -7.14 -5.27 -7.74
C LEU A 178 -6.49 -4.90 -6.40
N LEU A 179 -7.22 -5.11 -5.30
CA LEU A 179 -6.72 -4.87 -3.95
C LEU A 179 -5.51 -5.75 -3.62
N GLU A 180 -5.59 -7.05 -3.90
CA GLU A 180 -4.51 -8.01 -3.65
C GLU A 180 -3.31 -7.82 -4.58
N LEU A 181 -3.53 -7.41 -5.84
CA LEU A 181 -2.46 -7.14 -6.80
C LEU A 181 -1.59 -5.97 -6.33
N GLY A 182 -2.20 -4.83 -6.00
CA GLY A 182 -1.45 -3.66 -5.54
C GLY A 182 -0.77 -3.89 -4.18
N ARG A 183 -1.44 -4.59 -3.25
CA ARG A 183 -0.85 -4.96 -1.95
C ARG A 183 0.34 -5.91 -2.09
N GLY A 184 0.24 -6.92 -2.96
CA GLY A 184 1.30 -7.90 -3.18
C GLY A 184 2.57 -7.25 -3.72
N VAL A 185 2.43 -6.27 -4.63
CA VAL A 185 3.55 -5.50 -5.15
C VAL A 185 4.14 -4.61 -4.05
N ILE A 186 3.34 -3.76 -3.41
CA ILE A 186 3.84 -2.82 -2.39
C ILE A 186 4.48 -3.55 -1.20
N ALA A 187 3.90 -4.67 -0.74
CA ALA A 187 4.49 -5.47 0.33
C ALA A 187 5.82 -6.10 -0.09
N GLY A 188 5.93 -6.60 -1.33
CA GLY A 188 7.18 -7.13 -1.89
C GLY A 188 8.22 -6.05 -2.22
N LEU A 189 7.80 -4.77 -2.32
CA LEU A 189 8.68 -3.62 -2.51
C LEU A 189 9.19 -3.03 -1.20
N LEU A 190 8.34 -2.98 -0.16
CA LEU A 190 8.64 -2.39 1.14
C LEU A 190 9.47 -3.31 2.03
N ILE A 191 9.28 -4.61 1.86
CA ILE A 191 9.86 -5.60 2.75
C ILE A 191 10.37 -6.71 1.84
N GLU A 192 11.60 -7.17 2.05
CA GLU A 192 12.12 -8.45 1.53
C GLU A 192 11.36 -9.65 2.15
N MET A 193 10.07 -9.47 2.40
CA MET A 193 9.18 -10.49 2.87
C MET A 193 8.94 -11.45 1.76
N ARG A 194 9.48 -12.67 1.95
CA ARG A 194 9.08 -13.97 1.40
C ARG A 194 7.98 -13.86 0.34
N SER A 195 8.35 -13.27 -0.79
CA SER A 195 7.47 -12.97 -1.91
C SER A 195 7.92 -13.81 -3.10
N ASP A 196 7.12 -13.80 -4.16
CA ASP A 196 7.49 -14.44 -5.42
C ASP A 196 8.88 -13.95 -5.91
N ILE A 197 9.31 -12.74 -5.56
CA ILE A 197 10.63 -12.19 -5.92
C ILE A 197 11.75 -12.80 -5.07
N SER A 198 11.56 -12.96 -3.76
CA SER A 198 12.56 -13.61 -2.89
C SER A 198 12.76 -15.08 -3.28
N ASP A 199 11.66 -15.78 -3.58
CA ASP A 199 11.71 -17.15 -4.08
C ASP A 199 12.39 -17.23 -5.45
N LEU A 200 12.14 -16.23 -6.33
CA LEU A 200 12.82 -16.12 -7.62
C LEU A 200 14.32 -15.90 -7.45
N GLN A 201 14.74 -15.02 -6.53
CA GLN A 201 16.16 -14.80 -6.22
C GLN A 201 16.83 -16.08 -5.72
N GLN A 202 16.13 -16.87 -4.91
CA GLN A 202 16.67 -18.12 -4.37
C GLN A 202 16.77 -19.24 -5.41
N GLN A 203 15.74 -19.42 -6.25
CA GLN A 203 15.63 -20.55 -7.18
C GLN A 203 16.20 -20.23 -8.58
N HIS A 204 16.09 -18.99 -9.02
CA HIS A 204 16.49 -18.52 -10.35
C HIS A 204 17.16 -17.12 -10.28
N PRO A 205 18.33 -16.99 -9.63
CA PRO A 205 18.98 -15.69 -9.39
C PRO A 205 19.19 -14.87 -10.67
N GLY A 206 19.57 -15.51 -11.79
CA GLY A 206 19.74 -14.81 -13.08
C GLY A 206 18.46 -14.15 -13.60
N LEU A 207 17.30 -14.81 -13.44
CA LEU A 207 16.01 -14.21 -13.83
C LEU A 207 15.62 -13.06 -12.90
N ALA A 208 15.96 -13.16 -11.61
CA ALA A 208 15.71 -12.09 -10.64
C ALA A 208 16.58 -10.85 -10.90
N ASP A 209 17.84 -11.06 -11.29
CA ASP A 209 18.76 -9.99 -11.68
C ASP A 209 18.30 -9.31 -12.98
N GLU A 210 17.92 -10.08 -14.01
CA GLU A 210 17.30 -9.57 -15.24
C GLU A 210 16.03 -8.75 -14.92
N PHE A 211 15.17 -9.26 -14.03
CA PHE A 211 13.91 -8.62 -13.63
C PHE A 211 14.14 -7.28 -12.97
N THR A 212 15.13 -7.21 -12.08
CA THR A 212 15.47 -5.98 -11.39
C THR A 212 16.11 -4.97 -12.34
N SER A 213 17.02 -5.41 -13.21
CA SER A 213 17.68 -4.57 -14.21
C SER A 213 16.69 -3.88 -15.16
N PHE A 214 15.70 -4.61 -15.68
CA PHE A 214 14.70 -4.01 -16.57
C PHE A 214 13.77 -3.03 -15.85
N ARG A 215 13.42 -3.26 -14.58
CA ARG A 215 12.67 -2.28 -13.79
C ARG A 215 13.46 -0.99 -13.61
N ASP A 216 14.75 -1.10 -13.31
CA ASP A 216 15.66 0.04 -13.17
C ASP A 216 15.72 0.84 -14.47
N GLU A 217 15.84 0.16 -15.62
CA GLU A 217 15.87 0.81 -16.94
C GLU A 217 14.54 1.48 -17.32
N LEU A 218 13.42 0.85 -16.99
CA LEU A 218 12.08 1.37 -17.30
C LEU A 218 11.72 2.61 -16.49
N ASP A 219 12.12 2.63 -15.21
CA ASP A 219 11.74 3.70 -14.27
C ASP A 219 12.84 4.74 -14.05
N ALA A 220 14.03 4.56 -14.67
CA ALA A 220 15.09 5.55 -14.63
C ALA A 220 14.59 6.94 -15.05
N PRO A 221 15.00 8.04 -14.39
CA PRO A 221 14.71 9.38 -14.89
C PRO A 221 15.43 9.64 -16.22
N THR A 222 14.94 10.61 -16.98
CA THR A 222 15.65 11.15 -18.15
C THR A 222 16.97 11.76 -17.65
N ASP A 223 18.12 11.31 -18.15
CA ASP A 223 19.43 11.69 -17.63
C ASP A 223 19.67 13.19 -17.86
N ARG A 224 19.65 13.98 -16.78
CA ARG A 224 19.83 15.45 -16.83
C ARG A 224 21.27 15.88 -16.53
N THR A 225 22.20 14.93 -16.38
CA THR A 225 23.54 15.19 -15.85
C THR A 225 24.68 15.12 -16.86
N SER A 226 24.40 14.86 -18.14
CA SER A 226 25.44 14.94 -19.18
C SER A 226 25.65 16.39 -19.66
N PRO A 227 26.89 16.87 -19.84
CA PRO A 227 27.14 18.22 -20.31
C PRO A 227 26.59 18.42 -21.74
N ILE A 228 25.84 19.52 -21.88
CA ILE A 228 25.54 20.32 -23.08
C ILE A 228 26.28 19.81 -24.33
N SER A 229 25.58 19.08 -25.20
CA SER A 229 26.02 18.81 -26.57
C SER A 229 24.92 19.18 -27.54
N THR A 230 25.29 19.74 -28.68
CA THR A 230 24.37 20.29 -29.70
C THR A 230 23.59 19.24 -30.50
N ASP A 231 23.61 17.96 -30.10
CA ASP A 231 23.08 16.81 -30.84
C ASP A 231 21.96 16.06 -30.08
N ASP A 232 21.24 16.77 -29.19
CA ASP A 232 20.26 16.19 -28.26
C ASP A 232 18.96 15.67 -28.90
N THR A 233 18.65 16.02 -30.16
CA THR A 233 17.52 15.43 -30.91
C THR A 233 17.69 13.92 -31.10
N LEU A 234 18.93 13.45 -31.29
CA LEU A 234 19.24 12.02 -31.38
C LEU A 234 19.24 11.34 -29.99
N SER A 235 19.44 12.10 -28.92
CA SER A 235 19.59 11.62 -27.54
C SER A 235 18.26 11.15 -26.94
N TRP A 236 17.21 11.98 -26.94
CA TRP A 236 15.91 11.60 -26.37
C TRP A 236 15.19 10.53 -27.19
N GLU A 237 15.34 10.53 -28.53
CA GLU A 237 14.78 9.49 -29.40
C GLU A 237 15.42 8.13 -29.12
N SER A 238 16.74 8.10 -28.92
CA SER A 238 17.47 6.90 -28.54
C SER A 238 17.00 6.39 -27.18
N GLN A 239 16.76 7.29 -26.23
CA GLN A 239 16.19 6.92 -24.92
C GLN A 239 14.75 6.40 -25.02
N ALA A 240 13.89 7.03 -25.83
CA ALA A 240 12.54 6.57 -26.09
C ALA A 240 12.53 5.17 -26.74
N LYS A 241 13.42 4.94 -27.72
CA LYS A 241 13.64 3.61 -28.33
C LYS A 241 14.12 2.59 -27.30
N ARG A 242 15.06 2.97 -26.45
CA ARG A 242 15.59 2.13 -25.36
C ARG A 242 14.50 1.70 -24.39
N ARG A 243 13.65 2.63 -23.90
CA ARG A 243 12.52 2.30 -23.03
C ARG A 243 11.48 1.40 -23.70
N ARG A 244 11.11 1.67 -24.95
CA ARG A 244 10.20 0.79 -25.71
C ARG A 244 10.76 -0.63 -25.85
N LYS A 245 12.07 -0.77 -26.02
CA LYS A 245 12.74 -2.07 -26.07
C LYS A 245 12.75 -2.74 -24.69
N ALA A 246 13.09 -2.00 -23.63
CA ALA A 246 13.08 -2.49 -22.26
C ALA A 246 11.67 -2.97 -21.84
N ASP A 247 10.60 -2.29 -22.24
CA ASP A 247 9.22 -2.68 -21.94
C ASP A 247 8.85 -4.01 -22.60
N ARG A 248 9.19 -4.19 -23.89
CA ARG A 248 9.01 -5.47 -24.58
C ARG A 248 9.80 -6.59 -23.91
N ASN A 249 11.09 -6.35 -23.65
CA ASN A 249 11.96 -7.34 -23.00
C ASN A 249 11.46 -7.70 -21.60
N PHE A 250 10.94 -6.73 -20.85
CA PHE A 250 10.36 -6.96 -19.53
C PHE A 250 9.14 -7.89 -19.63
N ASN A 251 8.22 -7.64 -20.56
CA ASN A 251 7.05 -8.51 -20.77
C ASN A 251 7.44 -9.94 -21.21
N GLU A 252 8.46 -10.08 -22.05
CA GLU A 252 9.04 -11.38 -22.42
C GLU A 252 9.66 -12.08 -21.21
N LEU A 253 10.39 -11.35 -20.37
CA LEU A 253 10.97 -11.88 -19.14
C LEU A 253 9.89 -12.36 -18.15
N ILE A 254 8.82 -11.59 -17.95
CA ILE A 254 7.69 -12.03 -17.12
C ILE A 254 7.12 -13.35 -17.63
N THR A 255 7.00 -13.51 -18.94
CA THR A 255 6.56 -14.76 -19.56
C THR A 255 7.53 -15.91 -19.28
N ARG A 256 8.85 -15.67 -19.40
CA ARG A 256 9.90 -16.66 -19.06
C ARG A 256 9.88 -17.05 -17.59
N ILE A 257 9.66 -16.09 -16.67
CA ILE A 257 9.55 -16.34 -15.23
C ILE A 257 8.31 -17.21 -14.96
N ARG A 258 7.16 -16.86 -15.54
CA ARG A 258 5.91 -17.62 -15.34
C ARG A 258 5.96 -19.04 -15.91
N ALA A 259 6.84 -19.30 -16.87
CA ALA A 259 7.09 -20.64 -17.39
C ALA A 259 7.91 -21.53 -16.42
N GLN A 260 8.57 -20.95 -15.40
CA GLN A 260 9.31 -21.72 -14.42
C GLN A 260 8.37 -22.47 -13.45
N PRO A 261 8.71 -23.70 -13.04
CA PRO A 261 7.94 -24.45 -12.05
C PRO A 261 7.76 -23.65 -10.75
N GLY A 262 6.51 -23.47 -10.31
CA GLY A 262 6.21 -22.72 -9.09
C GLY A 262 6.00 -21.20 -9.28
N PHE A 263 6.28 -20.64 -10.45
CA PHE A 263 6.18 -19.20 -10.74
C PHE A 263 5.04 -18.81 -11.69
N HIS A 264 4.14 -19.73 -12.06
CA HIS A 264 2.99 -19.48 -12.95
C HIS A 264 2.14 -18.26 -12.57
N ASN A 265 2.01 -17.95 -11.27
CA ASN A 265 1.27 -16.78 -10.77
C ASN A 265 2.18 -15.58 -10.41
N PHE A 266 3.43 -15.54 -10.90
CA PHE A 266 4.37 -14.45 -10.62
C PHE A 266 3.76 -13.09 -11.02
N LEU A 267 3.67 -12.18 -10.05
CA LEU A 267 3.03 -10.86 -10.18
C LEU A 267 1.56 -10.88 -10.63
N LEU A 268 0.87 -12.01 -10.45
CA LEU A 268 -0.58 -12.11 -10.64
C LEU A 268 -1.29 -12.13 -9.28
N PRO A 269 -2.53 -11.62 -9.22
CA PRO A 269 -3.38 -11.80 -8.04
C PRO A 269 -3.79 -13.28 -7.92
N PRO A 270 -4.10 -13.76 -6.70
CA PRO A 270 -4.66 -15.10 -6.53
C PRO A 270 -5.99 -15.26 -7.27
N THR A 271 -6.25 -16.47 -7.74
CA THR A 271 -7.53 -16.84 -8.35
C THR A 271 -8.64 -16.91 -7.30
N ALA A 272 -9.91 -16.81 -7.72
CA ALA A 272 -11.07 -16.94 -6.83
C ALA A 272 -11.02 -18.24 -6.03
N LYS A 273 -10.63 -19.35 -6.67
CA LYS A 273 -10.49 -20.66 -6.03
C LYS A 273 -9.39 -20.64 -4.96
N GLU A 274 -8.26 -20.00 -5.20
CA GLU A 274 -7.18 -19.89 -4.20
C GLU A 274 -7.59 -19.00 -3.02
N LEU A 275 -8.29 -17.89 -3.27
CA LEU A 275 -8.83 -17.01 -2.22
C LEU A 275 -9.84 -17.76 -1.34
N MET A 276 -10.80 -18.47 -1.94
CA MET A 276 -11.78 -19.26 -1.21
C MET A 276 -11.14 -20.44 -0.47
N ALA A 277 -10.14 -21.11 -1.05
CA ALA A 277 -9.39 -22.16 -0.38
C ALA A 277 -8.61 -21.64 0.84
N ALA A 278 -8.10 -20.40 0.77
CA ALA A 278 -7.49 -19.73 1.92
C ALA A 278 -8.50 -19.38 3.03
N ALA A 279 -9.79 -19.29 2.71
CA ALA A 279 -10.85 -19.09 3.68
C ALA A 279 -11.46 -20.40 4.21
N ASN A 280 -10.75 -21.53 4.06
CA ASN A 280 -11.13 -22.83 4.60
C ASN A 280 -10.10 -23.28 5.66
N PRO A 281 -10.52 -23.64 6.90
CA PRO A 281 -11.88 -23.61 7.42
C PRO A 281 -12.37 -22.20 7.82
N ASP A 282 -11.44 -21.27 8.06
CA ASP A 282 -11.74 -19.99 8.70
C ASP A 282 -12.04 -18.88 7.67
N PRO A 283 -13.18 -18.19 7.77
CA PRO A 283 -13.49 -17.04 6.92
C PRO A 283 -12.46 -15.91 7.03
N ILE A 284 -12.30 -15.16 5.95
CA ILE A 284 -11.42 -13.98 5.90
C ILE A 284 -12.28 -12.73 5.69
N ILE A 285 -11.99 -11.68 6.45
CA ILE A 285 -12.57 -10.35 6.33
C ILE A 285 -11.45 -9.40 5.89
N ALA A 286 -11.42 -9.04 4.62
CA ALA A 286 -10.51 -8.02 4.11
C ALA A 286 -11.23 -6.66 4.06
N VAL A 287 -10.75 -5.70 4.84
CA VAL A 287 -11.40 -4.38 4.96
C VAL A 287 -10.68 -3.38 4.06
N ASN A 288 -11.37 -2.86 3.06
CA ASN A 288 -10.90 -1.84 2.13
C ASN A 288 -11.28 -0.44 2.63
N LEU A 289 -10.27 0.42 2.82
CA LEU A 289 -10.41 1.81 3.19
C LEU A 289 -10.07 2.70 1.99
N SER A 290 -11.04 3.46 1.50
CA SER A 290 -10.88 4.40 0.39
C SER A 290 -11.73 5.65 0.61
N SER A 291 -11.36 6.76 -0.01
CA SER A 291 -12.13 8.00 0.04
C SER A 291 -13.44 7.93 -0.77
N TYR A 292 -13.61 6.93 -1.64
CA TYR A 292 -14.80 6.79 -2.49
C TYR A 292 -15.91 5.92 -1.88
N ARG A 293 -15.51 4.85 -1.19
CA ARG A 293 -16.35 3.90 -0.44
C ARG A 293 -15.44 3.01 0.40
N CYS A 294 -15.97 2.48 1.50
CA CYS A 294 -15.28 1.50 2.33
C CYS A 294 -16.07 0.20 2.37
N ASP A 295 -15.36 -0.92 2.39
CA ASP A 295 -15.96 -2.23 2.15
C ASP A 295 -15.30 -3.33 3.00
N ALA A 296 -16.07 -4.34 3.39
CA ALA A 296 -15.58 -5.61 3.87
C ALA A 296 -15.78 -6.70 2.81
N PHE A 297 -14.69 -7.24 2.28
CA PHE A 297 -14.70 -8.46 1.49
C PHE A 297 -14.78 -9.67 2.42
N LEU A 298 -15.91 -10.36 2.38
CA LEU A 298 -16.23 -11.55 3.15
C LEU A 298 -15.93 -12.78 2.29
N ILE A 299 -14.79 -13.42 2.56
CA ILE A 299 -14.30 -14.58 1.82
C ILE A 299 -14.62 -15.83 2.62
N ARG A 300 -15.32 -16.77 2.00
CA ARG A 300 -15.64 -18.10 2.55
C ARG A 300 -15.19 -19.16 1.54
N ARG A 301 -15.17 -20.42 1.98
CA ARG A 301 -14.82 -21.57 1.12
C ARG A 301 -15.67 -21.70 -0.15
N ASP A 302 -16.89 -21.16 -0.14
CA ASP A 302 -17.90 -21.32 -1.18
C ASP A 302 -18.18 -20.04 -1.99
N ARG A 303 -17.81 -18.87 -1.46
CA ARG A 303 -18.16 -17.57 -2.09
C ARG A 303 -17.30 -16.42 -1.59
N ILE A 304 -17.22 -15.37 -2.42
CA ILE A 304 -16.70 -14.05 -2.07
C ILE A 304 -17.86 -13.06 -2.14
N LYS A 305 -18.14 -12.36 -1.05
CA LYS A 305 -19.14 -11.29 -0.99
C LYS A 305 -18.49 -9.99 -0.57
N VAL A 306 -19.07 -8.86 -0.97
CA VAL A 306 -18.69 -7.54 -0.48
C VAL A 306 -19.84 -6.98 0.35
N LEU A 307 -19.49 -6.37 1.49
CA LEU A 307 -20.38 -5.63 2.36
C LEU A 307 -19.90 -4.19 2.40
N GLU A 308 -20.73 -3.25 1.98
CA GLU A 308 -20.42 -1.82 2.11
C GLU A 308 -20.50 -1.39 3.57
N LEU A 309 -19.55 -0.56 4.00
CA LEU A 309 -19.42 -0.06 5.37
C LEU A 309 -19.60 1.47 5.37
N PRO A 310 -20.83 1.98 5.27
CA PRO A 310 -21.08 3.42 5.10
C PRO A 310 -20.68 4.26 6.33
N GLY A 311 -20.66 3.64 7.52
CA GLY A 311 -20.19 4.29 8.76
C GLY A 311 -18.66 4.38 8.87
N LEU A 312 -17.91 3.84 7.90
CA LEU A 312 -16.46 3.88 7.88
C LEU A 312 -15.99 4.87 6.80
N THR A 313 -15.28 5.92 7.21
CA THR A 313 -14.69 6.89 6.28
C THR A 313 -13.18 7.01 6.48
N LEU A 314 -12.45 7.34 5.40
CA LEU A 314 -11.00 7.57 5.47
C LEU A 314 -10.64 8.71 6.45
N GLY A 315 -11.43 9.78 6.44
CA GLY A 315 -11.22 10.94 7.32
C GLY A 315 -11.36 10.58 8.80
N GLU A 316 -12.41 9.85 9.17
CA GLU A 316 -12.62 9.41 10.57
C GLU A 316 -11.51 8.46 11.04
N VAL A 317 -11.06 7.53 10.19
CA VAL A 317 -9.92 6.65 10.53
C VAL A 317 -8.66 7.48 10.77
N GLN A 318 -8.36 8.45 9.89
CA GLN A 318 -7.20 9.33 10.03
C GLN A 318 -7.25 10.15 11.33
N GLU A 319 -8.42 10.69 11.67
CA GLU A 319 -8.61 11.44 12.91
C GLU A 319 -8.42 10.54 14.13
N ARG A 320 -9.05 9.36 14.15
CA ARG A 320 -8.97 8.42 15.26
C ARG A 320 -7.57 7.87 15.48
N VAL A 321 -6.83 7.55 14.40
CA VAL A 321 -5.44 7.12 14.50
C VAL A 321 -4.55 8.26 14.99
N ARG A 322 -4.76 9.49 14.51
CA ARG A 322 -4.04 10.67 15.01
C ARG A 322 -4.30 10.89 16.49
N ASN A 323 -5.56 10.79 16.92
CA ASN A 323 -5.95 10.92 18.32
C ASN A 323 -5.34 9.80 19.16
N LEU A 324 -5.28 8.56 18.67
CA LEU A 324 -4.61 7.43 19.35
C LEU A 324 -3.11 7.70 19.54
N GLN A 325 -2.44 8.22 18.52
CA GLN A 325 -1.01 8.54 18.55
C GLN A 325 -0.71 9.71 19.50
N LEU A 326 -1.59 10.72 19.56
CA LEU A 326 -1.46 11.88 20.46
C LEU A 326 -1.88 11.54 21.90
N SER A 327 -2.87 10.67 22.09
CA SER A 327 -3.48 10.33 23.38
C SER A 327 -2.72 9.25 24.14
N ARG A 328 -1.43 9.05 23.86
CA ARG A 328 -0.50 8.15 24.56
C ARG A 328 -0.38 8.39 26.08
N LEU A 329 -1.22 9.24 26.68
CA LEU A 329 -1.07 9.70 28.06
C LEU A 329 -2.35 9.64 28.91
N THR A 330 -3.59 9.60 28.37
CA THR A 330 -4.80 9.73 29.23
C THR A 330 -6.17 9.28 28.66
N ALA A 331 -6.33 8.88 27.39
CA ALA A 331 -7.67 8.68 26.81
C ALA A 331 -8.28 7.29 27.07
N SER A 332 -9.58 7.25 27.35
CA SER A 332 -10.38 6.01 27.33
C SER A 332 -10.43 5.45 25.92
N PHE A 333 -10.10 4.16 25.77
CA PHE A 333 -10.20 3.45 24.48
C PHE A 333 -11.64 3.08 24.11
N SER A 334 -12.60 3.15 25.04
CA SER A 334 -13.97 2.66 24.80
C SER A 334 -14.67 3.33 23.60
N PRO A 335 -14.60 4.66 23.39
CA PRO A 335 -15.23 5.30 22.21
C PRO A 335 -14.63 4.88 20.87
N LEU A 336 -13.38 4.41 20.85
CA LEU A 336 -12.77 3.84 19.65
C LEU A 336 -13.24 2.41 19.42
N LEU A 337 -13.23 1.58 20.47
CA LEU A 337 -13.62 0.17 20.37
C LEU A 337 -15.11 0.00 20.04
N GLU A 338 -15.96 0.86 20.59
CA GLU A 338 -17.40 0.92 20.29
C GLU A 338 -17.65 1.34 18.84
N TRP A 339 -16.91 2.33 18.34
CA TRP A 339 -17.00 2.74 16.95
C TRP A 339 -16.53 1.64 15.99
N LEU A 340 -15.38 1.01 16.25
CA LEU A 340 -14.89 -0.12 15.45
C LEU A 340 -15.89 -1.28 15.44
N TRP A 341 -16.57 -1.50 16.56
CA TRP A 341 -17.62 -2.49 16.69
C TRP A 341 -18.78 -2.17 15.77
N ASP A 342 -19.32 -0.96 15.86
CA ASP A 342 -20.53 -0.55 15.15
C ASP A 342 -20.30 -0.44 13.63
N VAL A 343 -19.13 0.05 13.19
CA VAL A 343 -18.89 0.39 11.78
C VAL A 343 -18.18 -0.70 10.99
N ILE A 344 -17.49 -1.64 11.64
CA ILE A 344 -16.72 -2.70 10.97
C ILE A 344 -17.09 -4.08 11.51
N ALA A 345 -16.86 -4.31 12.81
CA ALA A 345 -16.80 -5.67 13.32
C ALA A 345 -18.19 -6.32 13.34
N ARG A 346 -19.18 -5.69 13.98
CA ARG A 346 -20.54 -6.22 14.06
C ARG A 346 -21.17 -6.44 12.68
N PRO A 347 -21.19 -5.47 11.74
CA PRO A 347 -21.74 -5.71 10.41
C PRO A 347 -21.08 -6.89 9.69
N SER A 348 -19.75 -7.02 9.79
CA SER A 348 -19.00 -8.09 9.13
C SER A 348 -19.27 -9.45 9.76
N LEU A 349 -19.31 -9.53 11.09
CA LEU A 349 -19.62 -10.76 11.83
C LEU A 349 -21.07 -11.21 11.60
N ASP A 350 -22.02 -10.29 11.68
CA ASP A 350 -23.44 -10.57 11.47
C ASP A 350 -23.71 -11.08 10.04
N ALA A 351 -22.98 -10.57 9.05
CA ALA A 351 -23.05 -11.01 7.66
C ALA A 351 -22.39 -12.38 7.41
N LEU A 352 -21.41 -12.76 8.24
CA LEU A 352 -20.83 -14.11 8.24
C LEU A 352 -21.66 -15.12 9.03
N GLY A 353 -22.59 -14.64 9.87
CA GLY A 353 -23.47 -15.45 10.72
C GLY A 353 -22.98 -15.60 12.17
N PHE A 354 -21.95 -14.88 12.58
CA PHE A 354 -21.42 -14.89 13.95
C PHE A 354 -22.13 -13.83 14.80
N ARG A 355 -23.37 -14.14 15.22
CA ARG A 355 -24.26 -13.20 15.94
C ARG A 355 -24.27 -13.41 17.44
N ASP A 356 -24.13 -14.66 17.86
CA ASP A 356 -24.30 -15.08 19.24
C ASP A 356 -22.96 -15.28 19.94
N THR A 357 -23.00 -15.23 21.27
CA THR A 357 -21.86 -15.59 22.11
C THR A 357 -21.56 -17.07 22.01
N VAL A 358 -20.27 -17.42 22.04
CA VAL A 358 -19.87 -18.81 22.03
C VAL A 358 -20.11 -19.41 23.43
N SER A 359 -21.02 -20.39 23.53
CA SER A 359 -21.34 -21.09 24.79
C SER A 359 -20.48 -22.34 25.02
N ASP A 360 -19.91 -22.88 23.95
CA ASP A 360 -19.18 -24.15 23.94
C ASP A 360 -17.69 -23.86 23.66
N ASP A 361 -16.75 -24.68 24.13
CA ASP A 361 -15.30 -24.46 23.89
C ASP A 361 -14.88 -24.52 22.39
N ASN A 362 -15.83 -24.65 21.47
CA ASN A 362 -15.61 -24.68 20.03
C ASN A 362 -15.73 -23.27 19.42
N TRP A 363 -14.70 -22.45 19.62
CA TRP A 363 -14.65 -21.09 19.11
C TRP A 363 -14.47 -21.04 17.58
N PRO A 364 -15.34 -20.34 16.84
CA PRO A 364 -15.08 -20.05 15.43
C PRO A 364 -13.91 -19.07 15.31
N ARG A 365 -13.07 -19.23 14.29
CA ARG A 365 -11.95 -18.34 13.98
C ARG A 365 -12.22 -17.56 12.70
N ILE A 366 -11.75 -16.32 12.67
CA ILE A 366 -11.72 -15.48 11.46
C ILE A 366 -10.33 -14.86 11.25
N TRP A 367 -10.06 -14.43 10.02
CA TRP A 367 -8.86 -13.68 9.66
C TRP A 367 -9.20 -12.24 9.27
N TRP A 368 -8.65 -11.26 9.98
CA TRP A 368 -8.69 -9.86 9.62
C TRP A 368 -7.55 -9.52 8.65
N VAL A 369 -7.90 -8.87 7.54
CA VAL A 369 -6.95 -8.35 6.55
C VAL A 369 -7.23 -6.85 6.34
N PRO A 370 -6.91 -5.99 7.33
CA PRO A 370 -7.14 -4.55 7.25
C PRO A 370 -6.27 -3.89 6.18
N THR A 371 -6.66 -2.70 5.70
CA THR A 371 -5.89 -1.89 4.75
C THR A 371 -5.43 -0.57 5.37
N GLY A 372 -4.21 -0.15 5.00
CA GLY A 372 -3.67 1.16 5.40
C GLY A 372 -3.68 1.39 6.90
N LEU A 373 -4.24 2.52 7.32
CA LEU A 373 -4.29 2.96 8.72
C LEU A 373 -5.13 2.04 9.62
N LEU A 374 -6.07 1.25 9.07
CA LEU A 374 -6.85 0.30 9.86
C LEU A 374 -5.99 -0.78 10.50
N SER A 375 -4.80 -1.06 9.95
CA SER A 375 -3.85 -2.01 10.54
C SER A 375 -3.29 -1.54 11.88
N GLN A 376 -3.45 -0.26 12.23
CA GLN A 376 -3.05 0.30 13.53
C GLN A 376 -4.18 0.21 14.58
N LEU A 377 -5.38 -0.22 14.18
CA LEU A 377 -6.56 -0.25 15.05
C LEU A 377 -6.88 -1.69 15.52
N PRO A 378 -7.23 -1.88 16.80
CA PRO A 378 -7.40 -3.21 17.37
C PRO A 378 -8.78 -3.80 17.05
N LEU A 379 -8.99 -4.23 15.80
CA LEU A 379 -10.28 -4.84 15.37
C LEU A 379 -10.73 -6.02 16.25
N HIS A 380 -9.78 -6.81 16.77
CA HIS A 380 -10.06 -7.95 17.64
C HIS A 380 -10.61 -7.54 19.01
N ALA A 381 -10.38 -6.30 19.44
CA ALA A 381 -10.89 -5.74 20.70
C ALA A 381 -12.09 -4.82 20.46
N ALA A 382 -12.63 -4.76 19.25
CA ALA A 382 -13.83 -3.98 18.98
C ALA A 382 -15.00 -4.54 19.80
N GLY A 383 -15.68 -3.67 20.55
CA GLY A 383 -16.84 -4.06 21.34
C GLY A 383 -17.38 -2.95 22.23
N ARG A 384 -18.56 -3.21 22.80
CA ARG A 384 -19.20 -2.38 23.83
C ARG A 384 -19.01 -3.04 25.19
N TYR A 385 -18.08 -2.50 25.98
CA TYR A 385 -17.63 -3.06 27.27
C TYR A 385 -18.51 -2.63 28.47
N ALA A 386 -19.83 -2.55 28.26
CA ALA A 386 -20.77 -2.34 29.37
C ALA A 386 -20.91 -3.64 30.18
N LEU A 387 -21.18 -3.52 31.49
CA LEU A 387 -21.36 -4.67 32.37
C LEU A 387 -22.48 -5.60 31.84
N GLY A 388 -22.15 -6.88 31.59
CA GLY A 388 -23.10 -7.87 31.06
C GLY A 388 -23.33 -7.82 29.54
N SER A 389 -22.67 -6.89 28.83
CA SER A 389 -22.66 -6.88 27.37
C SER A 389 -21.79 -8.02 26.83
N ALA A 390 -22.28 -8.67 25.77
CA ALA A 390 -21.51 -9.60 24.96
C ALA A 390 -21.43 -9.13 23.49
N GLU A 391 -21.60 -7.83 23.29
CA GLU A 391 -21.42 -7.15 22.01
C GLU A 391 -19.93 -6.84 21.79
N THR A 392 -19.09 -7.87 21.73
CA THR A 392 -17.66 -7.73 21.42
C THR A 392 -17.20 -8.80 20.43
N VAL A 393 -16.09 -8.54 19.74
CA VAL A 393 -15.45 -9.54 18.88
C VAL A 393 -14.96 -10.72 19.70
N LEU A 394 -14.42 -10.46 20.90
CA LEU A 394 -13.87 -11.47 21.81
C LEU A 394 -14.93 -12.47 22.30
N ASP A 395 -16.19 -12.06 22.39
CA ASP A 395 -17.28 -12.95 22.80
C ASP A 395 -17.83 -13.83 21.66
N ARG A 396 -17.45 -13.54 20.40
CA ARG A 396 -18.04 -14.16 19.22
C ARG A 396 -17.07 -15.01 18.40
N VAL A 397 -15.80 -14.59 18.26
CA VAL A 397 -14.84 -15.23 17.37
C VAL A 397 -13.40 -15.09 17.85
N MET A 398 -12.57 -16.10 17.58
CA MET A 398 -11.11 -15.97 17.66
C MET A 398 -10.58 -15.16 16.47
N SER A 399 -9.90 -14.06 16.76
CA SER A 399 -9.31 -13.20 15.73
C SER A 399 -7.89 -13.65 15.36
N SER A 400 -7.60 -13.74 14.07
CA SER A 400 -6.25 -13.87 13.50
C SER A 400 -6.02 -12.75 12.48
N TYR A 401 -4.76 -12.42 12.18
CA TYR A 401 -4.43 -11.32 11.27
C TYR A 401 -3.49 -11.76 10.16
N ALA A 402 -3.71 -11.25 8.95
CA ALA A 402 -2.78 -11.40 7.84
C ALA A 402 -2.58 -10.08 7.08
N LEU A 403 -1.40 -9.94 6.50
CA LEU A 403 -1.03 -8.74 5.72
C LEU A 403 -1.72 -8.65 4.36
N SER A 404 -2.16 -9.77 3.81
CA SER A 404 -2.96 -9.90 2.59
C SER A 404 -3.47 -11.33 2.50
N VAL A 405 -4.48 -11.56 1.65
CA VAL A 405 -4.93 -12.95 1.41
C VAL A 405 -3.84 -13.73 0.68
N LYS A 406 -3.09 -13.09 -0.24
CA LYS A 406 -1.93 -13.70 -0.90
C LYS A 406 -0.85 -14.15 0.09
N ALA A 407 -0.54 -13.35 1.11
CA ALA A 407 0.43 -13.70 2.15
C ALA A 407 -0.05 -14.91 2.98
N LEU A 408 -1.35 -14.97 3.29
CA LEU A 408 -1.95 -16.11 3.98
C LEU A 408 -1.87 -17.40 3.14
N ILE A 409 -2.18 -17.32 1.84
CA ILE A 409 -2.01 -18.44 0.89
C ILE A 409 -0.58 -18.93 0.88
N TYR A 410 0.38 -18.01 0.79
CA TYR A 410 1.80 -18.34 0.76
C TYR A 410 2.25 -19.04 2.05
N GLY A 411 1.88 -18.50 3.22
CA GLY A 411 2.18 -19.10 4.52
C GLY A 411 1.64 -20.53 4.66
N ARG A 412 0.41 -20.77 4.21
CA ARG A 412 -0.21 -22.11 4.21
C ARG A 412 0.51 -23.09 3.27
N ARG A 413 0.95 -22.64 2.08
CA ARG A 413 1.71 -23.47 1.14
C ARG A 413 3.07 -23.88 1.67
N LEU A 414 3.78 -22.99 2.36
CA LEU A 414 5.07 -23.30 2.97
C LEU A 414 4.95 -24.38 4.05
N HIS A 415 3.92 -24.30 4.91
CA HIS A 415 3.64 -25.34 5.89
C HIS A 415 3.44 -26.73 5.27
N ILE A 416 2.88 -26.79 4.06
CA ILE A 416 2.68 -28.05 3.32
C ILE A 416 3.99 -28.53 2.65
N ARG A 417 4.79 -27.62 2.08
CA ARG A 417 6.01 -27.96 1.29
C ARG A 417 7.25 -28.24 2.13
N LYS A 418 7.38 -27.64 3.32
CA LYS A 418 8.45 -27.91 4.27
C LYS A 418 7.80 -28.37 5.57
N PRO A 419 7.53 -29.68 5.76
CA PRO A 419 7.38 -30.18 7.12
C PRO A 419 8.68 -29.83 7.82
N ALA A 420 8.63 -28.93 8.80
CA ALA A 420 9.81 -28.59 9.57
C ALA A 420 10.46 -29.91 10.04
N SER A 421 11.79 -30.01 9.94
CA SER A 421 12.56 -30.82 10.91
C SER A 421 11.90 -30.60 12.28
N PRO A 422 11.61 -31.66 13.07
CA PRO A 422 10.55 -31.66 14.07
C PRO A 422 10.48 -30.30 14.74
N PRO A 423 9.41 -29.52 14.50
CA PRO A 423 9.37 -28.12 14.91
C PRO A 423 9.69 -28.13 16.40
N SER A 424 10.69 -27.35 16.82
CA SER A 424 11.07 -27.42 18.23
C SER A 424 9.82 -27.13 19.06
N ASP A 425 9.59 -27.96 20.07
CA ASP A 425 8.41 -27.86 20.92
C ASP A 425 8.46 -26.58 21.78
N HIS A 426 9.37 -25.65 21.52
CA HIS A 426 9.54 -24.46 22.35
C HIS A 426 8.59 -23.32 21.96
N ALA A 427 8.07 -22.65 22.98
CA ALA A 427 7.32 -21.40 22.87
C ALA A 427 8.11 -20.29 23.54
N LEU A 428 8.53 -19.28 22.77
CA LEU A 428 9.19 -18.10 23.31
C LEU A 428 8.13 -17.14 23.86
N LEU A 429 8.19 -16.88 25.16
CA LEU A 429 7.29 -15.97 25.86
C LEU A 429 8.10 -14.79 26.39
N VAL A 430 7.74 -13.57 26.01
CA VAL A 430 8.43 -12.34 26.43
C VAL A 430 7.40 -11.38 27.03
N ALA A 431 7.63 -10.97 28.27
CA ALA A 431 6.83 -9.95 28.96
C ALA A 431 7.69 -8.73 29.23
N MET A 432 7.17 -7.56 28.87
CA MET A 432 7.71 -6.25 29.23
C MET A 432 6.78 -5.62 30.26
N HIS A 433 7.08 -5.82 31.55
CA HIS A 433 6.33 -5.17 32.62
C HIS A 433 6.58 -3.66 32.64
N GLU A 434 7.85 -3.26 32.53
CA GLU A 434 8.28 -1.87 32.42
C GLU A 434 9.10 -1.71 31.14
N THR A 435 8.80 -0.68 30.35
CA THR A 435 9.52 -0.33 29.13
C THR A 435 10.27 0.97 29.34
N GLY A 436 11.60 0.89 29.36
CA GLY A 436 12.47 2.06 29.54
C GLY A 436 12.23 3.14 28.48
N GLY A 437 12.32 4.41 28.88
CA GLY A 437 12.13 5.56 27.99
C GLY A 437 10.67 5.97 27.74
N LEU A 438 9.70 5.18 28.21
CA LEU A 438 8.29 5.56 28.26
C LEU A 438 7.95 6.00 29.69
N SER A 439 7.51 7.24 29.87
CA SER A 439 7.24 7.82 31.19
C SER A 439 5.97 7.22 31.84
N ALA A 440 4.80 7.85 31.67
CA ALA A 440 3.57 7.48 32.38
C ALA A 440 2.94 6.14 31.92
N ASN A 441 3.26 5.70 30.70
CA ASN A 441 2.72 4.48 30.08
C ASN A 441 3.77 3.37 29.94
N GLY A 442 4.95 3.50 30.54
CA GLY A 442 5.98 2.45 30.45
C GLY A 442 5.59 1.15 31.13
N ILE A 443 4.60 1.18 32.03
CA ILE A 443 4.19 0.03 32.84
C ILE A 443 2.96 -0.66 32.22
N LEU A 444 3.09 -1.94 31.89
CA LEU A 444 2.00 -2.84 31.52
C LEU A 444 1.78 -3.84 32.66
N PRO A 445 0.88 -3.56 33.62
CA PRO A 445 0.79 -4.34 34.85
C PRO A 445 0.39 -5.80 34.62
N PHE A 446 -0.33 -6.09 33.53
CA PHE A 446 -0.81 -7.43 33.20
C PHE A 446 0.13 -8.23 32.29
N ALA A 447 1.18 -7.63 31.73
CA ALA A 447 2.06 -8.32 30.77
C ALA A 447 2.76 -9.54 31.40
N ALA A 448 3.22 -9.41 32.65
CA ALA A 448 3.85 -10.51 33.37
C ALA A 448 2.83 -11.62 33.69
N ALA A 449 1.63 -11.26 34.15
CA ALA A 449 0.57 -12.20 34.47
C ALA A 449 0.06 -12.96 33.23
N GLU A 450 -0.02 -12.29 32.08
CA GLU A 450 -0.35 -12.89 30.79
C GLU A 450 0.66 -13.96 30.39
N VAL A 451 1.97 -13.65 30.47
CA VAL A 451 3.02 -14.62 30.15
C VAL A 451 3.06 -15.76 31.16
N GLU A 452 2.83 -15.52 32.44
CA GLU A 452 2.75 -16.57 33.46
C GLU A 452 1.59 -17.54 33.18
N MET A 453 0.42 -17.00 32.80
CA MET A 453 -0.74 -17.80 32.39
C MET A 453 -0.38 -18.70 31.19
N LEU A 454 0.27 -18.16 30.16
CA LEU A 454 0.68 -18.91 28.98
C LEU A 454 1.76 -19.94 29.28
N ASN A 455 2.70 -19.62 30.17
CA ASN A 455 3.73 -20.55 30.64
C ASN A 455 3.10 -21.81 31.26
N ASN A 456 2.06 -21.63 32.08
CA ASN A 456 1.30 -22.74 32.68
C ASN A 456 0.45 -23.52 31.67
N PHE A 457 0.06 -22.89 30.55
CA PHE A 457 -0.77 -23.52 29.53
C PHE A 457 0.05 -24.28 28.47
N CYS A 458 1.27 -23.85 28.17
CA CYS A 458 2.15 -24.44 27.16
C CYS A 458 2.28 -25.98 27.25
N PRO A 459 2.49 -26.59 28.44
CA PRO A 459 2.57 -28.04 28.56
C PRO A 459 1.33 -28.79 28.06
N LYS A 460 0.13 -28.20 28.20
CA LYS A 460 -1.13 -28.78 27.69
C LYS A 460 -1.17 -28.83 26.16
N LEU A 461 -0.43 -27.93 25.51
CA LEU A 461 -0.26 -27.86 24.05
C LEU A 461 0.97 -28.64 23.57
N GLN A 462 1.62 -29.41 24.44
CA GLN A 462 2.89 -30.09 24.16
C GLN A 462 4.01 -29.10 23.79
N LEU A 463 4.01 -27.92 24.42
CA LEU A 463 5.02 -26.88 24.23
C LEU A 463 5.85 -26.69 25.50
N LYS A 464 7.15 -26.43 25.32
CA LYS A 464 8.15 -26.08 26.34
C LYS A 464 8.35 -24.56 26.34
N PRO A 465 7.81 -23.82 27.32
CA PRO A 465 7.98 -22.38 27.36
C PRO A 465 9.44 -21.99 27.62
N ILE A 466 9.91 -20.92 26.97
CA ILE A 466 11.19 -20.27 27.19
C ILE A 466 10.90 -18.79 27.45
N THR A 467 11.34 -18.29 28.60
CA THR A 467 11.24 -16.88 29.01
C THR A 467 12.64 -16.30 29.18
N PRO A 468 13.26 -15.78 28.10
CA PRO A 468 14.58 -15.17 28.19
C PRO A 468 14.52 -13.78 28.83
N ILE A 469 15.69 -13.24 29.14
CA ILE A 469 15.84 -11.81 29.44
C ILE A 469 15.33 -11.05 28.21
N PRO A 470 14.49 -10.02 28.36
CA PRO A 470 13.88 -9.31 27.24
C PRO A 470 14.87 -8.32 26.61
N ARG A 471 15.97 -8.87 26.07
CA ARG A 471 16.99 -8.16 25.28
C ARG A 471 17.04 -8.70 23.88
N LYS A 472 17.37 -7.84 22.93
CA LYS A 472 17.34 -8.13 21.49
C LYS A 472 18.13 -9.38 21.14
N GLU A 473 19.35 -9.52 21.66
CA GLU A 473 20.21 -10.68 21.33
C GLU A 473 19.60 -12.00 21.83
N ASP A 474 19.13 -12.03 23.08
CA ASP A 474 18.57 -13.23 23.71
C ASP A 474 17.25 -13.65 23.06
N VAL A 475 16.37 -12.68 22.80
CA VAL A 475 15.10 -12.90 22.08
C VAL A 475 15.38 -13.44 20.68
N LEU A 476 16.29 -12.84 19.91
CA LEU A 476 16.62 -13.30 18.56
C LEU A 476 17.27 -14.70 18.53
N ARG A 477 18.06 -15.04 19.55
CA ARG A 477 18.66 -16.38 19.70
C ARG A 477 17.58 -17.46 19.82
N HIS A 478 16.55 -17.22 20.63
CA HIS A 478 15.45 -18.17 20.83
C HIS A 478 14.39 -18.14 19.74
N LEU A 479 14.17 -16.99 19.09
CA LEU A 479 13.18 -16.84 18.02
C LEU A 479 13.44 -17.78 16.83
N ARG A 480 14.71 -18.11 16.56
CA ARG A 480 15.10 -19.03 15.47
C ARG A 480 14.71 -20.48 15.72
N ILE A 481 14.53 -20.87 16.98
CA ILE A 481 14.26 -22.25 17.38
C ILE A 481 12.82 -22.45 17.83
N CYS A 482 12.11 -21.41 18.27
CA CYS A 482 10.77 -21.54 18.81
C CYS A 482 9.70 -21.63 17.72
N ARG A 483 8.68 -22.45 17.96
CA ARG A 483 7.52 -22.60 17.09
C ARG A 483 6.51 -21.46 17.28
N ILE A 484 6.37 -21.00 18.53
CA ILE A 484 5.48 -19.92 18.92
C ILE A 484 6.33 -18.81 19.53
N PHE A 485 6.00 -17.58 19.17
CA PHE A 485 6.50 -16.37 19.79
C PHE A 485 5.31 -15.58 20.31
N HIS A 486 5.31 -15.32 21.61
CA HIS A 486 4.36 -14.46 22.28
C HIS A 486 5.11 -13.29 22.90
N PHE A 487 4.61 -12.08 22.66
CA PHE A 487 5.17 -10.84 23.18
C PHE A 487 4.04 -10.02 23.80
N ALA A 488 4.15 -9.80 25.11
CA ALA A 488 3.31 -8.87 25.85
C ALA A 488 4.15 -7.64 26.21
N GLY A 489 4.00 -6.57 25.45
CA GLY A 489 4.85 -5.39 25.58
C GLY A 489 4.49 -4.25 24.64
N HIS A 490 5.29 -3.19 24.67
CA HIS A 490 5.12 -2.06 23.76
C HIS A 490 5.79 -2.32 22.41
N GLY A 491 5.18 -1.79 21.36
CA GLY A 491 5.80 -1.65 20.05
C GLY A 491 5.85 -0.19 19.65
N GLN A 492 6.85 0.17 18.86
CA GLN A 492 6.95 1.47 18.22
C GLN A 492 6.75 1.30 16.72
N SER A 493 5.84 2.09 16.16
CA SER A 493 5.72 2.24 14.72
C SER A 493 6.37 3.57 14.33
N ASP A 494 7.28 3.51 13.36
CA ASP A 494 7.84 4.70 12.73
C ASP A 494 7.03 4.99 11.45
N PRO A 495 6.27 6.11 11.42
CA PRO A 495 5.43 6.45 10.27
C PRO A 495 6.23 6.93 9.06
N MET A 496 7.48 7.37 9.27
CA MET A 496 8.37 7.84 8.20
C MET A 496 9.20 6.68 7.65
N GLU A 497 9.68 5.79 8.51
CA GLU A 497 10.48 4.62 8.14
C GLU A 497 9.90 3.32 8.71
N PRO A 498 8.90 2.71 8.05
CA PRO A 498 8.23 1.51 8.57
C PRO A 498 9.17 0.35 8.90
N SER A 499 10.31 0.21 8.21
CA SER A 499 11.36 -0.79 8.50
C SER A 499 12.06 -0.61 9.84
N GLN A 500 11.99 0.58 10.44
CA GLN A 500 12.49 0.86 11.79
C GLN A 500 11.42 0.65 12.87
N SER A 501 10.20 0.25 12.48
CA SER A 501 9.19 -0.16 13.47
C SER A 501 9.68 -1.41 14.21
N CYS A 502 9.52 -1.42 15.53
CA CYS A 502 10.13 -2.43 16.38
C CYS A 502 9.23 -2.79 17.58
N LEU A 503 9.51 -3.95 18.17
CA LEU A 503 9.07 -4.27 19.53
C LEU A 503 10.09 -3.68 20.49
N LEU A 504 9.62 -3.02 21.55
CA LEU A 504 10.48 -2.40 22.54
C LEU A 504 10.89 -3.44 23.58
N LEU A 505 12.20 -3.65 23.71
CA LEU A 505 12.86 -4.51 24.68
C LEU A 505 13.61 -3.64 25.69
N GLU A 506 14.42 -4.24 26.57
CA GLU A 506 15.26 -3.50 27.51
C GLU A 506 16.35 -2.64 26.81
N ASP A 507 16.78 -3.01 25.60
CA ASP A 507 17.95 -2.48 24.89
C ASP A 507 17.67 -1.90 23.48
#